data_AF-B1I5A8-F1
#
_entry.id   AF-B1I5A8-F1
#
_cell.length_a   1.000
_cell.length_b   1.000
_cell.length_c   1.000
_cell.angle_alpha   90.00
_cell.angle_beta   90.00
_cell.angle_gamma   90.00
#
_symmetry.space_group_name_H-M   'P 1'
#
loop_
_entity.id
_entity.type
_entity.pdbx_description
1 polymer ?
#
loop_
_entity_poly.entity_id
_entity_poly.type
_entity_poly.pdbx_seq_one_letter_code
_entity_poly.pdbx_strand_id
1 'polypeptide(L)' 'MPARTGGLVVSGALPPELQREAEDFIRFLLEKRAKKTGKRLRQDWAGALKDFREQYTSLELQKKALEWRGD' A
#
# COMPACT_ATOMS: atom_id res chain seq x y z
N MET A 1 11.57 26.84 28.31
CA MET A 1 10.44 27.20 27.41
C MET A 1 9.74 25.90 27.01
N PRO A 2 8.59 25.52 27.60
CA PRO A 2 7.88 24.35 27.14
C PRO A 2 7.08 24.69 25.88
N ALA A 3 7.30 23.94 24.81
CA ALA A 3 6.52 24.01 23.59
C ALA A 3 5.06 23.67 23.90
N ARG A 4 4.15 24.61 23.64
CA ARG A 4 2.71 24.33 23.66
C ARG A 4 2.40 23.40 22.49
N THR A 5 2.37 22.10 22.75
CA THR A 5 1.64 21.15 21.92
C THR A 5 0.18 21.59 21.98
N GLY A 6 -0.32 22.19 20.90
CA GLY A 6 -1.72 22.57 20.76
C GLY A 6 -2.57 21.31 20.76
N GLY A 7 -2.92 20.81 21.94
CA GLY A 7 -4.04 19.90 22.11
C GLY A 7 -5.25 20.64 21.57
N LEU A 8 -5.82 20.14 20.48
CA LEU A 8 -7.09 20.64 19.95
C LEU A 8 -8.07 20.64 21.10
N VAL A 9 -8.47 21.84 21.53
CA VAL A 9 -9.43 22.04 22.60
C VAL A 9 -10.79 21.63 22.03
N VAL A 10 -11.13 20.34 22.14
CA VAL A 10 -12.52 19.86 21.99
C VAL A 10 -13.12 19.65 23.39
N SER A 11 -12.54 20.24 24.43
CA SER A 11 -12.75 19.81 25.82
C SER A 11 -13.61 20.75 26.66
N GLY A 12 -14.54 21.50 26.06
CA GLY A 12 -15.40 22.41 26.85
C GLY A 12 -16.86 22.55 26.43
N ALA A 13 -17.24 22.21 25.20
CA ALA A 13 -18.58 22.55 24.68
C ALA A 13 -19.30 21.42 23.94
N LEU A 14 -18.69 20.23 23.81
CA LEU A 14 -19.31 19.11 23.09
C LEU A 14 -19.86 18.08 24.08
N PRO A 15 -21.11 17.63 23.87
CA PRO A 15 -21.65 16.43 24.50
C PRO A 15 -20.67 15.24 24.38
N PRO A 16 -20.59 14.37 25.41
CA PRO A 16 -19.67 13.22 25.43
C PRO A 16 -19.75 12.30 24.21
N GLU A 17 -20.92 12.22 23.59
CA GLU A 17 -21.21 11.42 22.41
C GLU A 17 -20.43 11.93 21.19
N LEU A 18 -20.41 13.25 21.00
CA LEU A 18 -19.69 13.89 19.89
C LEU A 18 -18.18 13.88 20.11
N GLN A 19 -17.72 13.89 21.37
CA GLN A 19 -16.30 13.71 21.69
C GLN A 19 -15.83 12.31 21.25
N ARG A 20 -16.61 11.27 21.57
CA ARG A 20 -16.31 9.89 21.14
C ARG A 20 -16.29 9.75 19.63
N GLU A 21 -17.26 10.35 18.94
CA GLU A 21 -17.32 10.31 17.47
C GLU A 21 -16.11 11.00 16.83
N ALA A 22 -15.69 12.15 17.37
CA ALA A 22 -14.50 12.85 16.91
C ALA A 22 -13.22 12.03 17.14
N GLU A 23 -13.07 11.42 18.31
CA GLU A 23 -11.93 10.53 18.62
C GLU A 23 -11.86 9.33 17.68
N ASP A 24 -12.99 8.68 17.43
CA ASP A 24 -13.09 7.54 16.52
C ASP A 24 -12.75 7.95 15.08
N PHE A 25 -13.22 9.12 14.64
CA PHE A 25 -12.91 9.65 13.32
C PHE A 25 -11.43 10.00 13.15
N ILE A 26 -10.81 10.59 14.17
CA ILE A 26 -9.36 10.88 14.18
C ILE A 26 -8.57 9.57 14.12
N ARG A 27 -8.92 8.56 14.91
CA ARG A 27 -8.28 7.25 14.89
C ARG A 27 -8.39 6.61 13.50
N PHE A 28 -9.58 6.62 12.90
CA PHE A 28 -9.79 6.14 11.53
C PHE A 28 -8.90 6.85 10.50
N LEU A 29 -8.78 8.18 10.58
CA LEU A 29 -7.94 8.95 9.67
C LEU A 29 -6.45 8.61 9.79
N LEU A 30 -5.96 8.40 11.02
CA LEU A 30 -4.58 8.00 11.28
C LEU A 30 -4.29 6.63 10.66
N GLU A 31 -5.16 5.64 10.88
CA GLU A 31 -5.03 4.31 10.29
C GLU A 31 -5.10 4.34 8.76
N LYS A 32 -6.05 5.09 8.20
CA LYS A 32 -6.23 5.23 6.74
C LYS A 32 -5.01 5.86 6.07
N ARG A 33 -4.35 6.82 6.72
CA ARG A 33 -3.14 7.47 6.19
C ARG A 33 -1.89 6.62 6.40
N ALA A 34 -1.78 5.90 7.51
CA ALA A 34 -0.67 4.99 7.79
C ALA A 34 -0.60 3.84 6.75
N LYS A 35 -1.75 3.36 6.24
CA LYS A 35 -1.81 2.26 5.25
C LYS A 35 -1.35 2.65 3.83
N LYS A 36 -0.99 3.91 3.56
CA LYS A 36 -0.64 4.37 2.18
C LYS A 36 0.84 4.29 1.81
N THR A 37 1.69 3.64 2.59
CA THR A 37 3.09 3.40 2.22
C THR A 37 3.31 2.05 1.55
N GLY A 38 2.30 1.52 0.85
CA GLY A 38 2.49 0.39 -0.05
C GLY A 38 3.58 0.74 -1.06
N LYS A 39 4.70 0.03 -1.03
CA LYS A 39 5.81 0.24 -1.97
C LYS A 39 5.23 0.19 -3.39
N ARG A 40 5.60 1.17 -4.24
CA ARG A 40 5.27 1.11 -5.66
C ARG A 40 5.77 -0.23 -6.20
N LEU A 41 4.89 -0.97 -6.87
CA LEU A 41 5.29 -2.22 -7.54
C LEU A 41 6.39 -1.87 -8.53
N ARG A 42 7.58 -2.46 -8.36
CA ARG A 42 8.76 -2.08 -9.15
C ARG A 42 8.59 -2.37 -10.64
N GLN A 43 7.80 -3.39 -11.01
CA GLN A 43 7.56 -3.81 -12.39
C GLN A 43 8.85 -3.97 -13.21
N ASP A 44 9.96 -4.26 -12.54
CA ASP A 44 11.28 -4.48 -13.14
C ASP A 44 11.34 -5.76 -13.99
N TRP A 45 10.42 -6.69 -13.74
CA TRP A 45 10.17 -7.84 -14.59
C TRP A 45 9.44 -7.50 -15.91
N ALA A 46 8.73 -6.37 -15.99
CA ALA A 46 7.96 -6.02 -17.17
C ALA A 46 8.90 -5.70 -18.34
N GLY A 47 8.85 -6.52 -19.40
CA GLY A 47 9.72 -6.36 -20.56
C GLY A 47 11.09 -7.03 -20.44
N ALA A 48 11.40 -7.71 -19.33
CA ALA A 48 12.68 -8.40 -19.14
C ALA A 48 12.98 -9.50 -20.19
N LEU A 49 11.96 -9.98 -20.91
CA LEU A 49 12.07 -10.98 -21.97
C LEU A 49 12.20 -10.39 -23.39
N LYS A 50 12.25 -9.05 -23.53
CA LYS A 50 12.27 -8.39 -24.85
C LYS A 50 13.45 -8.84 -25.71
N ASP A 51 14.63 -8.95 -25.11
CA ASP A 51 15.88 -9.31 -25.82
C ASP A 51 15.91 -10.79 -26.23
N PHE A 52 15.03 -11.60 -25.64
CA PHE A 52 14.90 -13.03 -25.93
C PHE A 52 13.89 -13.33 -27.04
N ARG A 53 13.23 -12.31 -27.59
CA ARG A 53 12.18 -12.46 -28.61
C ARG A 53 12.66 -13.17 -29.89
N GLU A 54 13.91 -12.96 -30.27
CA GLU A 54 14.52 -13.61 -31.44
C GLU A 54 15.13 -14.98 -31.12
N GLN A 55 15.36 -15.26 -29.83
CA GLN A 55 15.98 -16.50 -29.37
C GLN A 55 14.96 -17.58 -29.04
N TYR A 56 13.73 -17.17 -28.69
CA TYR A 56 12.68 -18.08 -28.29
C TYR A 56 11.34 -17.69 -28.90
N THR A 57 10.70 -18.68 -29.51
CA THR A 57 9.30 -18.62 -29.90
C THR A 57 8.40 -18.76 -28.67
N SER A 58 7.16 -18.28 -28.79
CA SER A 58 6.17 -18.44 -27.72
C SER A 58 5.92 -19.91 -27.36
N LEU A 59 6.07 -20.82 -28.32
CA LEU A 59 5.86 -22.26 -28.12
C LEU A 59 7.00 -22.89 -27.30
N GLU A 60 8.25 -22.47 -27.52
CA GLU A 60 9.40 -22.95 -26.76
C GLU A 60 9.36 -22.48 -25.31
N LEU A 61 8.95 -21.22 -25.08
CA LEU A 61 8.73 -20.71 -23.72
C LEU A 61 7.62 -21.47 -23.00
N GLN A 62 6.54 -21.82 -23.70
CA GLN A 62 5.47 -22.63 -23.12
C GLN A 62 5.94 -24.02 -22.72
N LYS A 63 6.73 -24.70 -23.58
CA LYS A 63 7.30 -26.02 -23.27
C LYS A 63 8.22 -25.95 -22.04
N LYS A 64 9.14 -24.99 -22.01
CA LYS A 64 10.02 -24.75 -20.85
C LYS A 64 9.23 -24.46 -19.57
N ALA A 65 8.13 -23.72 -19.68
CA ALA A 65 7.29 -23.41 -18.52
C ALA A 65 6.58 -24.65 -17.94
N LEU A 66 6.23 -25.63 -18.78
CA LEU A 66 5.71 -26.93 -18.33
C LEU A 66 6.81 -27.76 -17.65
N GLU A 67 8.00 -27.84 -18.27
CA GLU A 67 9.16 -28.53 -17.69
C GLU A 67 9.54 -27.97 -16.31
N TRP A 68 9.53 -26.64 -16.15
CA TRP A 68 9.85 -25.98 -14.87
C TRP A 68 8.79 -26.19 -13.78
N ARG A 69 7.55 -26.50 -14.16
CA ARG A 69 6.49 -26.83 -13.21
C ARG A 69 6.53 -28.29 -12.75
N GLY A 70 7.35 -29.12 -13.39
CA GLY A 70 7.60 -30.50 -12.99
C GLY A 70 6.46 -31.47 -13.31
N ASP A 71 5.70 -31.20 -14.37
CA ASP A 71 4.81 -32.21 -14.97
C ASP A 71 5.60 -33.35 -15.64
#